data_AF-A0A929ZNB5-F1
#
_entry.id   AF-A0A929ZNB5-F1
#
_cell.length_a   1.000
_cell.length_b   1.000
_cell.length_c   1.000
_cell.angle_alpha   90.00
_cell.angle_beta   90.00
_cell.angle_gamma   90.00
#
_symmetry.space_group_name_H-M   'P 1'
#
loop_
_entity.id
_entity.type
_entity.pdbx_description
1 polymer ?
#
loop_
_entity_poly.entity_id
_entity_poly.type
_entity_poly.pdbx_seq_one_letter_code
_entity_poly.pdbx_strand_id
1 'polypeptide(L)'
;LLQSSVTVCYAIDFDRQTDKWQACEVNAEFDSPYNTYLHKGLPPGPIENPGEKVFKAVLNPIQTDYLYFVADTKTGEVFFAKTLSEHNQNVKDHVNLND
;
A
#
# COMPACT_ATOMS: atom_id res chain seq x y z
N LEU A 1 2.85 -8.17 -7.76
CA LEU A 1 1.99 -8.27 -6.56
C LEU A 1 1.45 -6.85 -6.29
N LEU A 2 0.35 -6.67 -5.56
CA LEU A 2 -0.12 -5.30 -5.26
C LEU A 2 0.68 -4.65 -4.13
N GLN A 3 1.15 -5.45 -3.16
CA GLN A 3 2.10 -5.04 -2.11
C GLN A 3 1.66 -3.79 -1.33
N SER A 4 0.44 -3.84 -0.80
CA SER A 4 -0.13 -2.73 -0.04
C SER A 4 -0.24 -3.08 1.43
N SER A 5 0.48 -2.36 2.30
CA SER A 5 0.54 -2.63 3.75
C SER A 5 -0.84 -2.57 4.41
N VAL A 6 -1.76 -1.74 3.91
CA VAL A 6 -3.15 -1.66 4.42
C VAL A 6 -3.91 -2.99 4.33
N THR A 7 -3.57 -3.87 3.37
CA THR A 7 -4.16 -5.21 3.29
C THR A 7 -3.64 -6.14 4.40
N VAL A 8 -2.41 -5.92 4.86
CA VAL A 8 -1.81 -6.61 6.00
C VAL A 8 -2.38 -6.06 7.31
N CYS A 9 -2.63 -4.74 7.40
CA CYS A 9 -3.29 -4.14 8.57
C CYS A 9 -4.67 -4.75 8.76
N TYR A 10 -5.49 -4.80 7.70
CA TYR A 10 -6.80 -5.44 7.76
C TYR A 10 -6.72 -6.89 8.26
N ALA A 11 -5.78 -7.68 7.73
CA ALA A 11 -5.61 -9.07 8.13
C ALA A 11 -5.22 -9.21 9.62
N ILE A 12 -4.31 -8.37 10.10
CA ILE A 12 -3.84 -8.38 11.49
C ILE A 12 -4.95 -7.89 12.44
N ASP A 13 -5.67 -6.83 12.09
CA ASP A 13 -6.74 -6.28 12.91
C ASP A 13 -7.89 -7.29 13.03
N PHE A 14 -8.22 -7.95 11.92
CA PHE A 14 -9.24 -9.01 11.88
C PHE A 14 -8.85 -10.23 12.74
N ASP A 15 -7.62 -10.72 12.62
CA ASP A 15 -7.18 -11.95 13.31
C ASP A 15 -6.75 -11.71 14.77
N ARG A 16 -6.05 -10.61 15.06
CA ARG A 16 -5.43 -10.35 16.36
C ARG A 16 -6.20 -9.36 17.23
N GLN A 17 -7.21 -8.68 16.70
CA GLN A 17 -7.97 -7.65 17.41
C GLN A 17 -7.05 -6.63 18.13
N THR A 18 -5.97 -6.22 17.47
CA THR A 18 -4.99 -5.27 18.01
C THR A 18 -5.05 -3.96 17.24
N ASP A 19 -5.07 -2.84 17.95
CA ASP A 19 -5.12 -1.49 17.35
C ASP A 19 -3.71 -0.90 17.13
N LYS A 20 -2.71 -1.78 16.93
CA LYS A 20 -1.32 -1.36 16.75
C LYS A 20 -1.02 -1.23 15.26
N TRP A 21 -1.23 -0.04 14.72
CA TRP A 21 -0.94 0.27 13.31
C TRP A 21 0.49 -0.10 12.88
N GLN A 22 1.48 -0.05 13.78
CA GLN A 22 2.86 -0.45 13.45
C GLN A 22 3.00 -1.95 13.15
N ALA A 23 2.05 -2.79 13.57
CA ALA A 23 2.14 -4.23 13.40
C ALA A 23 2.14 -4.62 11.92
N CYS A 24 1.39 -3.96 11.04
CA CYS A 24 1.37 -4.32 9.63
C CYS A 24 2.62 -3.91 8.86
N GLU A 25 3.28 -2.81 9.24
CA GLU A 25 4.51 -2.36 8.58
C GLU A 25 5.71 -3.29 8.84
N VAL A 26 5.71 -4.01 9.97
CA VAL A 26 6.81 -4.94 10.34
C VAL A 26 6.47 -6.41 10.12
N ASN A 27 5.24 -6.75 9.70
CA ASN A 27 4.80 -8.13 9.49
C ASN A 27 4.36 -8.37 8.03
N ALA A 28 5.17 -7.97 7.05
CA ALA A 28 4.87 -8.18 5.63
C ALA A 28 4.68 -9.67 5.24
N GLU A 29 5.18 -10.60 6.06
CA GLU A 29 5.05 -12.05 5.87
C GLU A 29 3.86 -12.67 6.62
N PHE A 30 2.94 -11.87 7.18
CA PHE A 30 1.77 -12.39 7.87
C PHE A 30 0.91 -13.26 6.95
N ASP A 31 0.70 -14.52 7.32
CA ASP A 31 -0.04 -15.48 6.50
C ASP A 31 -1.55 -15.20 6.57
N SER A 32 -2.10 -14.70 5.47
CA SER A 32 -3.51 -14.39 5.32
C SER A 32 -3.85 -14.27 3.83
N PRO A 33 -5.04 -14.73 3.38
CA PRO A 33 -5.45 -14.58 1.99
C PRO A 33 -5.60 -13.11 1.57
N TYR A 34 -5.69 -12.17 2.52
CA TYR A 34 -5.71 -10.73 2.25
C TYR A 34 -4.31 -10.15 1.99
N ASN A 35 -3.22 -10.83 2.37
CA ASN A 35 -1.87 -10.28 2.27
C ASN A 35 -1.41 -10.20 0.80
N THR A 36 -1.45 -8.99 0.25
CA THR A 36 -1.05 -8.72 -1.13
C THR A 36 0.47 -8.68 -1.38
N TYR A 37 1.30 -8.89 -0.35
CA TYR A 37 2.71 -9.22 -0.49
C TYR A 37 2.95 -10.71 -0.77
N LEU A 38 1.99 -11.58 -0.43
CA LEU A 38 2.11 -13.03 -0.62
C LEU A 38 1.24 -13.55 -1.76
N HIS A 39 0.10 -12.89 -2.03
CA HIS A 39 -0.88 -13.35 -3.02
C HIS A 39 -1.07 -12.36 -4.18
N LYS A 40 -1.20 -12.88 -5.41
CA LYS A 40 -1.42 -12.09 -6.63
C LYS A 40 -2.90 -11.72 -6.78
N GLY A 41 -3.14 -10.52 -7.29
CA GLY A 41 -4.49 -10.02 -7.56
C GLY A 41 -5.09 -9.25 -6.37
N LEU A 42 -6.41 -9.07 -6.41
CA LEU A 42 -7.17 -8.44 -5.33
C LEU A 42 -7.35 -9.41 -4.15
N PRO A 43 -7.49 -8.90 -2.91
CA PRO A 43 -7.89 -9.72 -1.77
C PRO A 43 -9.29 -10.35 -1.96
N PRO A 44 -9.68 -11.35 -1.15
CA PRO A 44 -10.98 -12.04 -1.26
C PRO A 44 -12.21 -11.13 -1.13
N GLY A 45 -12.05 -9.99 -0.47
CA GLY A 45 -13.10 -9.02 -0.25
C GLY A 45 -12.55 -7.61 0.02
N PRO A 46 -13.44 -6.61 0.14
CA PRO A 46 -13.03 -5.26 0.51
C PRO A 46 -12.41 -5.24 1.92
N ILE A 47 -11.47 -4.32 2.12
CA ILE A 47 -10.84 -4.08 3.43
C ILE A 47 -11.44 -2.90 4.17
N GLU A 48 -12.24 -2.06 3.47
CA GLU A 48 -12.80 -0.81 4.00
C GLU A 48 -14.09 -0.43 3.24
N ASN A 49 -14.75 0.63 3.71
CA ASN A 49 -15.94 1.22 3.09
C ASN A 49 -15.58 2.48 2.26
N PRO A 50 -15.28 2.36 0.96
CA PRO A 50 -14.86 3.49 0.13
C PRO A 50 -15.98 4.50 -0.12
N GLY A 51 -15.63 5.79 -0.12
CA GLY A 51 -16.54 6.87 -0.53
C GLY A 51 -16.64 7.02 -2.06
N GLU A 52 -17.57 7.86 -2.51
CA GLU A 52 -17.88 8.09 -3.94
C GLU A 52 -16.64 8.44 -4.80
N LYS A 53 -15.71 9.23 -4.25
CA LYS A 53 -14.47 9.62 -4.96
C LYS A 53 -13.63 8.41 -5.36
N VAL A 54 -13.55 7.40 -4.50
CA VAL A 54 -12.77 6.18 -4.76
C VAL A 54 -13.43 5.37 -5.88
N PHE A 55 -14.75 5.24 -5.87
CA PHE A 55 -15.48 4.58 -6.97
C PHE A 55 -15.24 5.28 -8.30
N LYS A 56 -15.29 6.62 -8.34
CA LYS A 56 -14.99 7.37 -9.58
C LYS A 56 -13.58 7.13 -10.07
N ALA A 57 -12.58 7.09 -9.18
CA ALA A 57 -11.19 6.83 -9.51
C ALA A 57 -10.96 5.41 -10.06
N VAL A 58 -11.62 4.39 -9.46
CA VAL A 58 -11.54 3.00 -9.93
C VAL A 58 -12.23 2.82 -11.29
N LEU A 59 -13.37 3.48 -11.51
CA LEU A 59 -14.11 3.39 -12.77
C LEU A 59 -13.48 4.22 -13.90
N ASN A 60 -12.76 5.29 -13.57
CA ASN A 60 -12.12 6.19 -14.54
C ASN A 60 -10.66 6.45 -14.14
N PRO A 61 -9.79 5.43 -14.18
CA PRO A 61 -8.40 5.59 -13.82
C PRO A 61 -7.68 6.49 -14.83
N ILE A 62 -6.72 7.28 -14.33
CA ILE A 62 -5.81 8.01 -15.21
C ILE A 62 -4.91 6.98 -15.89
N GLN A 63 -4.85 7.01 -17.21
CA GLN A 63 -3.99 6.12 -17.99
C GLN A 63 -2.53 6.55 -17.83
N THR A 64 -1.71 5.68 -17.23
CA THR A 64 -0.28 5.89 -17.00
C THR A 64 0.46 4.57 -17.05
N ASP A 65 1.77 4.62 -17.23
CA ASP A 65 2.65 3.44 -17.11
C ASP A 65 3.27 3.30 -15.71
N TYR A 66 2.76 4.04 -14.72
CA TYR A 66 3.33 3.99 -13.36
C TYR A 66 3.01 2.66 -12.69
N LEU A 67 4.03 2.05 -12.12
CA LEU A 67 3.94 0.78 -11.40
C LEU A 67 4.30 0.91 -9.92
N TYR A 68 4.93 2.02 -9.56
CA TYR A 68 5.44 2.28 -8.22
C TYR A 68 5.04 3.67 -7.77
N PHE A 69 4.84 3.83 -6.46
CA PHE A 69 4.71 5.13 -5.83
C PHE A 69 5.35 5.11 -4.44
N VAL A 70 5.74 6.27 -3.95
CA VAL A 70 6.21 6.46 -2.58
C VAL A 70 5.76 7.83 -2.08
N ALA A 71 5.34 7.91 -0.82
CA ALA A 71 4.99 9.16 -0.19
C ALA A 71 6.13 9.66 0.69
N ASP A 72 6.42 10.95 0.63
CA ASP A 72 7.25 11.63 1.63
C ASP A 72 6.50 11.63 2.97
N THR A 73 7.13 11.08 4.01
CA THR A 73 6.50 10.91 5.33
C THR A 73 6.34 12.22 6.11
N LYS A 74 7.00 13.31 5.70
CA LYS A 74 6.92 14.64 6.31
C LYS A 74 5.96 15.56 5.56
N THR A 75 6.01 15.55 4.22
CA THR A 75 5.18 16.46 3.40
C THR A 75 3.89 15.82 2.91
N GLY A 76 3.84 14.49 2.82
CA GLY A 76 2.73 13.75 2.22
C GLY A 76 2.69 13.79 0.69
N GLU A 77 3.70 14.38 0.04
CA GLU A 77 3.80 14.39 -1.42
C GLU A 77 4.06 12.98 -1.96
N VAL A 78 3.35 12.59 -3.03
CA VAL A 78 3.45 11.25 -3.63
C VAL A 78 4.21 11.32 -4.94
N PHE A 79 5.28 10.54 -5.02
CA PHE A 79 6.14 10.41 -6.20
C PHE A 79 5.87 9.10 -6.92
N PHE A 80 5.57 9.17 -8.21
CA PHE A 80 5.25 8.00 -9.04
C PHE A 80 6.45 7.60 -9.92
N ALA A 81 6.59 6.30 -10.19
CA ALA A 81 7.69 5.74 -10.97
C ALA A 81 7.23 4.59 -11.86
N LYS A 82 7.85 4.47 -13.04
CA LYS A 82 7.57 3.38 -14.00
C LYS A 82 8.45 2.18 -13.73
N THR A 83 9.66 2.41 -13.24
CA THR A 83 10.66 1.36 -12.97
C THR A 83 11.03 1.29 -11.49
N LEU A 84 11.53 0.12 -11.07
CA LEU A 84 12.03 -0.06 -9.71
C LEU A 84 13.23 0.84 -9.41
N SER A 85 14.08 1.12 -10.41
CA SER A 85 15.24 2.00 -10.22
C SER A 85 14.81 3.43 -9.91
N GLU A 86 13.81 3.95 -10.62
CA GLU A 86 13.21 5.27 -10.35
C GLU A 86 12.55 5.29 -8.97
N HIS A 87 11.80 4.24 -8.62
CA HIS A 87 11.18 4.14 -7.29
C HIS A 87 12.23 4.18 -6.17
N ASN A 88 13.31 3.41 -6.28
CA ASN A 88 14.38 3.39 -5.29
C ASN A 88 15.09 4.75 -5.18
N GLN A 89 15.20 5.49 -6.28
CA GLN A 89 15.72 6.85 -6.28
C GLN A 89 14.75 7.79 -5.53
N ASN A 90 13.45 7.74 -5.83
CA ASN A 90 12.44 8.51 -5.10
C ASN A 90 12.44 8.19 -3.60
N VAL A 91 12.59 6.92 -3.22
CA VAL A 91 12.71 6.50 -1.81
C VAL A 91 13.92 7.17 -1.17
N LYS A 92 15.09 7.12 -1.82
CA LYS A 92 16.32 7.74 -1.30
C LYS A 92 16.19 9.25 -1.13
N ASP A 93 15.53 9.91 -2.07
CA ASP A 93 15.46 11.37 -2.12
C ASP A 93 14.36 11.96 -1.21
N HIS A 94 13.27 11.21 -0.99
CA HIS A 94 12.05 11.74 -0.36
C HIS A 94 11.61 11.00 0.91
N VAL A 95 12.11 9.79 1.17
CA VAL A 95 11.78 9.05 2.40
C VAL A 95 12.89 9.25 3.41
N ASN A 96 12.58 9.95 4.50
CA ASN A 96 13.49 10.08 5.63
C ASN A 96 13.52 8.77 6.43
N LEU A 97 14.45 7.86 6.10
CA LEU A 97 14.65 6.59 6.80
C LEU A 97 15.35 6.71 8.17
N ASN A 98 15.55 7.93 8.68
CA ASN A 98 16.37 8.21 9.87
C ASN A 98 15.56 8.66 11.11
N ASP A 99 14.23 8.53 11.09
CA ASP A 99 13.36 8.88 12.22
C ASP A 99 12.78 7.61 12.89
#